data_AF-A0A8D7ZW76-F1
#
_entry.id   AF-A0A8D7ZW76-F1
#
_cell.length_a   1.000
_cell.length_b   1.000
_cell.length_c   1.000
_cell.angle_alpha   90.00
_cell.angle_beta   90.00
_cell.angle_gamma   90.00
#
_symmetry.space_group_name_H-M   'P 1'
#
loop_
_entity.id
_entity.type
_entity.pdbx_description
1 polymer ?
#
loop_
_entity_poly.entity_id
_entity_poly.type
_entity_poly.pdbx_seq_one_letter_code
_entity_poly.pdbx_strand_id
1 'polypeptide(L)'
;MPQTDLNPEFSVNNTRAFPSLTQPKIVGSFSVDADRRYIPTGDNLKYLALPKPGPTGRIHLDLNEGFEVRQPKPASAKDEQIDHLLRFIVDNLNRGLRERDPEADRTLGTDFVCFRGLLRMVMCTPYEHRTGWIILATRYRGTVYLCAKDT
;
A
#
# COMPACT_ATOMS: atom_id res chain seq x y z
N MET A 1 20.75 10.61 21.66
CA MET A 1 19.96 10.17 20.49
C MET A 1 20.96 9.65 19.47
N PRO A 2 20.91 8.39 19.03
CA PRO A 2 21.82 7.93 17.99
C PRO A 2 21.47 8.67 16.68
N GLN A 3 22.45 9.37 16.12
CA GLN A 3 22.35 10.03 14.82
C GLN A 3 22.02 8.97 13.78
N THR A 4 20.83 9.03 13.21
CA THR A 4 20.46 8.19 12.07
C THR A 4 21.20 8.76 10.86
N ASP A 5 22.20 8.03 10.39
CA ASP A 5 22.89 8.36 9.16
C ASP A 5 21.90 8.26 7.98
N LEU A 6 21.66 9.39 7.33
CA LEU A 6 20.71 9.51 6.23
C LEU A 6 21.32 9.08 4.88
N ASN A 7 22.63 8.76 4.84
CA ASN A 7 23.35 8.37 3.63
C ASN A 7 24.13 7.06 3.86
N PRO A 8 23.50 5.89 3.74
CA PRO A 8 24.22 4.63 3.83
C PRO A 8 25.18 4.50 2.63
N GLU A 9 26.49 4.53 2.90
CA GLU A 9 27.52 4.23 1.90
C GLU A 9 27.24 2.88 1.22
N PHE A 10 27.13 2.90 -0.11
CA PHE A 10 26.82 1.72 -0.92
C PHE A 10 28.07 0.84 -1.05
N SER A 11 28.15 -0.23 -0.26
CA SER A 11 29.23 -1.22 -0.37
C SER A 11 28.82 -2.36 -1.29
N VAL A 12 29.57 -2.49 -2.38
CA VAL A 12 29.28 -3.39 -3.50
C VAL A 12 29.44 -4.89 -3.15
N ASN A 13 29.99 -5.24 -1.97
CA ASN A 13 30.22 -6.65 -1.54
C ASN A 13 29.84 -6.99 -0.07
N ASN A 14 29.10 -6.14 0.65
CA ASN A 14 28.72 -6.37 2.06
C ASN A 14 27.33 -7.04 2.19
N THR A 15 27.24 -8.36 2.28
CA THR A 15 25.98 -9.03 2.67
C THR A 15 25.69 -8.80 4.14
N ARG A 16 25.15 -7.62 4.47
CA ARG A 16 24.48 -7.38 5.75
C ARG A 16 23.40 -8.44 5.93
N ALA A 17 23.29 -8.98 7.15
CA ALA A 17 22.23 -9.92 7.47
C ALA A 17 20.86 -9.32 7.09
N PHE A 18 19.97 -10.17 6.56
CA PHE A 18 18.62 -9.75 6.23
C PHE A 18 17.95 -9.13 7.48
N PRO A 19 17.33 -7.94 7.37
CA PRO A 19 16.77 -7.26 8.52
C PRO A 19 15.63 -8.07 9.14
N SER A 20 15.42 -7.90 10.44
CA SER A 20 14.24 -8.49 11.09
C SER A 20 12.98 -7.85 10.52
N LEU A 21 12.07 -8.67 9.99
CA LEU A 21 10.75 -8.26 9.53
C LEU A 21 9.69 -8.96 10.37
N THR A 22 8.83 -8.15 11.00
CA THR A 22 7.68 -8.67 11.73
C THR A 22 6.66 -9.29 10.79
N GLN A 23 5.97 -10.33 11.22
CA GLN A 23 4.86 -10.91 10.47
C GLN A 23 3.74 -9.87 10.27
N PRO A 24 3.31 -9.60 9.03
CA PRO A 24 2.20 -8.68 8.77
C PRO A 24 0.90 -9.15 9.42
N LYS A 25 0.15 -8.22 10.02
CA LYS A 25 -1.18 -8.49 10.60
C LYS A 25 -2.25 -7.68 9.85
N ILE A 26 -3.37 -8.32 9.56
CA ILE A 26 -4.52 -7.65 8.95
C ILE A 26 -5.26 -6.90 10.06
N VAL A 27 -5.37 -5.59 9.92
CA VAL A 27 -6.09 -4.70 10.87
C VAL A 27 -7.49 -4.32 10.38
N GLY A 28 -7.82 -4.66 9.14
CA GLY A 28 -9.13 -4.43 8.52
C GLY A 28 -9.03 -4.39 7.00
N SER A 29 -10.14 -4.05 6.35
CA SER A 29 -10.25 -3.90 4.91
C SER A 29 -11.28 -2.84 4.54
N PHE A 30 -11.17 -2.34 3.32
CA PHE A 30 -12.19 -1.50 2.68
C PHE A 30 -12.20 -1.81 1.18
N SER A 31 -13.26 -1.40 0.51
CA SER A 31 -13.44 -1.55 -0.93
C SER A 31 -13.56 -0.18 -1.60
N VAL A 32 -13.27 -0.14 -2.90
CA VAL A 32 -13.49 1.02 -3.76
C VAL A 32 -14.34 0.58 -4.93
N ASP A 33 -15.53 1.15 -5.08
CA ASP A 33 -16.49 0.77 -6.13
C ASP A 33 -16.12 1.30 -7.53
N ALA A 34 -16.99 1.02 -8.50
CA ALA A 34 -16.83 1.47 -9.88
C ALA A 34 -16.81 3.01 -10.00
N ASP A 35 -17.52 3.71 -9.11
CA ASP A 35 -17.59 5.17 -9.05
C ASP A 35 -16.46 5.79 -8.19
N ARG A 36 -15.46 4.98 -7.81
CA ARG A 36 -14.32 5.39 -6.97
C ARG A 36 -14.72 5.83 -5.56
N ARG A 37 -15.85 5.35 -5.05
CA ARG A 37 -16.32 5.63 -3.70
C ARG A 37 -15.75 4.64 -2.71
N TYR A 38 -15.43 5.15 -1.53
CA TYR A 38 -15.00 4.36 -0.40
C TYR A 38 -16.18 3.56 0.17
N ILE A 39 -15.98 2.25 0.35
CA ILE A 39 -16.94 1.37 1.03
C ILE A 39 -16.22 0.75 2.25
N PRO A 40 -16.73 0.92 3.49
CA PRO A 40 -16.09 0.45 4.73
C PRO A 40 -16.23 -1.08 4.95
N THR A 41 -16.24 -1.86 3.88
CA THR A 41 -16.44 -3.31 3.88
C THR A 41 -15.53 -3.98 2.84
N GLY A 42 -15.43 -5.30 2.94
CA GLY A 42 -14.68 -6.13 1.99
C GLY A 42 -15.49 -6.54 0.74
N ASP A 43 -16.55 -5.82 0.37
CA ASP A 43 -17.52 -6.27 -0.63
C ASP A 43 -16.91 -6.55 -2.02
N ASN A 44 -15.79 -5.91 -2.37
CA ASN A 44 -15.09 -6.16 -3.63
C ASN A 44 -14.06 -7.30 -3.57
N LEU A 45 -14.01 -8.05 -2.45
CA LEU A 45 -13.17 -9.24 -2.34
C LEU A 45 -13.62 -10.31 -3.34
N LYS A 46 -12.67 -10.82 -4.11
CA LYS A 46 -12.90 -11.90 -5.08
C LYS A 46 -12.22 -13.18 -4.61
N TYR A 47 -12.84 -14.31 -4.92
CA TYR A 47 -12.27 -15.62 -4.69
C TYR A 47 -11.60 -16.12 -5.96
N LEU A 48 -10.47 -16.81 -5.80
CA LEU A 48 -9.81 -17.47 -6.91
C LEU A 48 -10.68 -18.63 -7.40
N ALA A 49 -11.31 -18.45 -8.55
CA ALA A 49 -12.08 -19.47 -9.24
C ALA A 49 -11.34 -19.85 -10.52
N LEU A 50 -10.58 -20.95 -10.46
CA LEU A 50 -9.86 -21.45 -11.63
C LEU A 50 -10.82 -22.19 -12.57
N PRO A 51 -10.74 -21.95 -13.89
CA PRO A 51 -11.53 -22.71 -14.84
C PRO A 51 -11.11 -24.19 -14.81
N LYS A 52 -12.06 -25.08 -15.07
CA LYS A 52 -11.75 -26.51 -15.25
C LYS A 52 -10.89 -26.65 -16.51
N PRO A 53 -9.76 -27.39 -16.46
CA PRO A 53 -8.98 -27.65 -17.66
C PRO A 53 -9.85 -28.34 -18.71
N GLY A 54 -9.67 -27.97 -19.99
CA GLY A 54 -10.32 -28.67 -21.09
C GLY A 54 -9.77 -30.10 -21.28
N PRO A 55 -10.24 -30.85 -22.28
CA PRO A 55 -9.78 -32.22 -22.56
C PRO A 55 -8.25 -32.35 -22.75
N THR A 56 -7.59 -31.27 -23.17
CA THR A 56 -6.14 -31.20 -23.38
C THR A 56 -5.35 -30.79 -22.12
N GLY A 57 -6.04 -30.56 -20.99
CA GLY A 57 -5.44 -30.03 -19.76
C GLY A 57 -5.04 -28.55 -19.83
N ARG A 58 -5.26 -27.88 -20.97
CA ARG A 58 -4.93 -26.46 -21.15
C ARG A 58 -6.13 -25.58 -20.83
N ILE A 59 -5.83 -24.45 -20.21
CA ILE A 59 -6.77 -23.34 -20.03
C ILE A 59 -6.55 -22.38 -21.19
N HIS A 60 -7.62 -22.02 -21.91
CA HIS A 60 -7.59 -20.98 -22.93
C HIS A 60 -8.25 -19.72 -22.37
N LEU A 61 -7.45 -18.69 -22.09
CA LEU A 61 -7.91 -17.36 -21.67
C LEU A 61 -7.40 -16.36 -22.70
N ASP A 62 -8.29 -15.82 -23.52
CA ASP A 62 -7.95 -14.69 -24.38
C ASP A 62 -8.04 -13.40 -23.56
N LEU A 63 -6.90 -12.73 -23.37
CA LEU A 63 -6.82 -11.48 -22.61
C LEU A 63 -7.24 -10.26 -23.44
N ASN A 64 -7.50 -10.43 -24.74
CA ASN A 64 -8.00 -9.38 -25.62
C ASN A 64 -9.53 -9.34 -25.69
N GLU A 65 -10.21 -10.43 -25.30
CA GLU A 65 -11.67 -10.50 -25.29
C GLU A 65 -12.24 -9.41 -24.36
N GLY A 66 -13.11 -8.54 -24.90
CA GLY A 66 -13.74 -7.45 -24.15
C GLY A 66 -12.86 -6.21 -23.95
N PHE A 67 -11.71 -6.10 -24.65
CA PHE A 67 -10.84 -4.92 -24.54
C PHE A 67 -11.54 -3.62 -24.97
N GLU A 68 -12.43 -3.71 -25.96
CA GLU A 68 -13.22 -2.59 -26.50
C GLU A 68 -14.26 -2.03 -25.53
N VAL A 69 -14.73 -2.84 -24.56
CA VAL A 69 -15.68 -2.41 -23.52
C VAL A 69 -15.01 -2.11 -22.17
N ARG A 70 -13.67 -2.10 -22.14
CA ARG A 70 -12.86 -1.77 -20.96
C ARG A 70 -13.25 -0.42 -20.37
N GLN A 71 -13.49 -0.40 -19.06
CA GLN A 71 -13.62 0.83 -18.28
C GLN A 71 -12.30 1.13 -17.55
N PRO A 72 -11.47 2.07 -18.04
CA PRO A 72 -10.24 2.45 -17.34
C PRO A 72 -10.54 3.24 -16.07
N LYS A 73 -9.57 3.25 -15.14
CA LYS A 73 -9.64 4.20 -14.02
C LYS A 73 -9.69 5.63 -14.56
N PRO A 74 -10.56 6.50 -14.02
CA PRO A 74 -10.61 7.90 -14.42
C PRO A 74 -9.30 8.61 -14.05
N ALA A 75 -8.95 9.67 -14.77
CA ALA A 75 -7.74 10.45 -14.49
C ALA A 75 -7.74 11.05 -13.06
N SER A 76 -8.93 11.42 -12.55
CA SER A 76 -9.15 11.90 -11.19
C SER A 76 -8.79 10.88 -10.10
N ALA A 77 -8.61 9.60 -10.44
CA ALA A 77 -8.16 8.60 -9.48
C ALA A 77 -6.75 8.89 -8.94
N LYS A 78 -5.96 9.73 -9.63
CA LYS A 78 -4.66 10.20 -9.15
C LYS A 78 -4.79 11.17 -7.97
N ASP A 79 -5.92 11.88 -7.89
CA ASP A 79 -6.16 12.88 -6.85
C ASP A 79 -6.57 12.23 -5.52
N GLU A 80 -6.90 10.94 -5.53
CA GLU A 80 -7.25 10.19 -4.31
C GLU A 80 -6.09 10.05 -3.32
N GLN A 81 -4.84 10.19 -3.77
CA GLN A 81 -3.63 10.14 -2.93
C GLN A 81 -3.66 9.00 -1.89
N ILE A 82 -3.78 9.34 -0.59
CA ILE A 82 -3.97 8.38 0.51
C ILE A 82 -5.33 8.54 1.19
N ASP A 83 -6.28 9.26 0.60
CA ASP A 83 -7.57 9.63 1.19
C ASP A 83 -8.38 8.42 1.65
N HIS A 84 -8.46 7.38 0.82
CA HIS A 84 -9.19 6.16 1.20
C HIS A 84 -8.56 5.46 2.40
N LEU A 85 -7.22 5.50 2.53
CA LEU A 85 -6.51 4.96 3.68
C LEU A 85 -6.77 5.82 4.92
N LEU A 86 -6.79 7.14 4.78
CA LEU A 86 -7.12 8.07 5.87
C LEU A 86 -8.57 7.89 6.34
N ARG A 87 -9.53 7.75 5.42
CA ARG A 87 -10.94 7.45 5.75
C ARG A 87 -11.06 6.13 6.50
N PHE A 88 -10.40 5.07 6.02
CA PHE A 88 -10.34 3.79 6.72
C PHE A 88 -9.80 3.93 8.14
N ILE A 89 -8.72 4.70 8.31
CA ILE A 89 -8.15 4.95 9.63
C ILE A 89 -9.18 5.62 10.54
N VAL A 90 -9.79 6.72 10.09
CA VAL A 90 -10.79 7.49 10.86
C VAL A 90 -11.95 6.59 11.29
N ASP A 91 -12.49 5.79 10.37
CA ASP A 91 -13.63 4.90 10.64
C ASP A 91 -13.30 3.78 11.64
N ASN A 92 -12.02 3.44 11.79
CA ASN A 92 -11.55 2.34 12.64
C ASN A 92 -10.72 2.81 13.85
N LEU A 93 -10.58 4.12 14.09
CA LEU A 93 -9.84 4.66 15.24
C LEU A 93 -10.30 4.06 16.56
N ASN A 94 -11.62 4.00 16.78
CA ASN A 94 -12.21 3.48 18.02
C ASN A 94 -12.33 1.95 18.04
N ARG A 95 -11.99 1.27 16.94
CA ARG A 95 -12.09 -0.20 16.77
C ARG A 95 -10.78 -0.93 17.00
N GLY A 96 -9.81 -0.27 17.64
CA GLY A 96 -8.53 -0.88 18.03
C GLY A 96 -7.33 -0.43 17.21
N LEU A 97 -7.46 0.62 16.37
CA LEU A 97 -6.30 1.26 15.73
C LEU A 97 -5.57 2.25 16.66
N ARG A 98 -6.18 2.68 17.77
CA ARG A 98 -5.52 3.55 18.74
C ARG A 98 -4.65 2.75 19.72
N GLU A 99 -3.56 3.37 20.16
CA GLU A 99 -2.90 2.93 21.38
C GLU A 99 -3.87 2.98 22.56
N ARG A 100 -3.78 1.97 23.44
CA ARG A 100 -4.60 1.88 24.65
C ARG A 100 -4.01 2.66 25.82
N ASP A 101 -2.89 3.34 25.64
CA ASP A 101 -2.23 4.11 26.69
C ASP A 101 -3.02 5.41 26.96
N PRO A 102 -3.53 5.62 28.19
CA PRO A 102 -4.26 6.84 28.56
C PRO A 102 -3.45 8.13 28.43
N GLU A 103 -2.12 8.06 28.50
CA GLU A 103 -1.20 9.21 28.42
C GLU A 103 -0.74 9.50 26.97
N ALA A 104 -0.88 8.52 26.07
CA ALA A 104 -0.57 8.71 24.66
C ALA A 104 -1.75 9.37 23.94
N ASP A 105 -1.61 10.64 23.59
CA ASP A 105 -2.62 11.41 22.86
C ASP A 105 -2.99 10.76 21.51
N ARG A 106 -4.05 9.93 21.51
CA ARG A 106 -4.80 9.45 20.33
C ARG A 106 -3.93 9.01 19.13
N THR A 107 -2.81 8.36 19.40
CA THR A 107 -1.82 7.87 18.42
C THR A 107 -2.28 6.55 17.78
N LEU A 108 -1.81 6.27 16.56
CA LEU A 108 -2.19 5.06 15.78
C LEU A 108 -1.39 3.80 16.15
N GLY A 109 -0.55 3.85 17.18
CA GLY A 109 0.32 2.71 17.52
C GLY A 109 1.30 2.31 16.42
N THR A 110 1.59 3.23 15.49
CA THR A 110 2.45 2.98 14.34
C THR A 110 3.21 4.23 13.94
N ASP A 111 4.43 4.01 13.45
CA ASP A 111 5.34 5.07 13.03
C ASP A 111 5.00 5.60 11.63
N PHE A 112 4.57 4.72 10.72
CA PHE A 112 4.38 5.06 9.30
C PHE A 112 3.04 4.60 8.75
N VAL A 113 2.40 5.45 7.95
CA VAL A 113 1.18 5.16 7.20
C VAL A 113 1.41 5.48 5.72
N CYS A 114 1.24 4.48 4.85
CA CYS A 114 1.33 4.64 3.40
C CYS A 114 0.69 3.47 2.65
N PHE A 115 0.50 3.61 1.34
CA PHE A 115 0.17 2.46 0.49
C PHE A 115 1.40 1.58 0.23
N ARG A 116 1.19 0.25 0.19
CA ARG A 116 2.25 -0.75 -0.06
C ARG A 116 3.08 -0.49 -1.32
N GLY A 117 2.49 0.12 -2.35
CA GLY A 117 3.20 0.48 -3.58
C GLY A 117 4.42 1.36 -3.34
N LEU A 118 4.35 2.27 -2.35
CA LEU A 118 5.45 3.15 -1.95
C LEU A 118 6.59 2.36 -1.28
N LEU A 119 6.26 1.44 -0.37
CA LEU A 119 7.27 0.57 0.24
C LEU A 119 7.98 -0.30 -0.82
N ARG A 120 7.22 -0.84 -1.79
CA ARG A 120 7.81 -1.57 -2.93
C ARG A 120 8.80 -0.70 -3.71
N MET A 121 8.41 0.53 -4.01
CA MET A 121 9.26 1.49 -4.75
C MET A 121 10.58 1.74 -4.01
N VAL A 122 10.53 1.98 -2.70
CA VAL A 122 11.74 2.12 -1.86
C VAL A 122 12.57 0.85 -1.86
N MET A 123 11.97 -0.32 -1.64
CA MET A 123 12.68 -1.61 -1.62
C MET A 123 13.34 -1.96 -2.96
N CYS A 124 12.75 -1.54 -4.08
CA CYS A 124 13.29 -1.77 -5.42
C CYS A 124 14.28 -0.70 -5.88
N THR A 125 14.44 0.40 -5.12
CA THR A 125 15.32 1.53 -5.51
C THR A 125 16.76 1.12 -5.81
N PRO A 126 17.40 0.19 -5.08
CA PRO A 126 18.77 -0.25 -5.40
C PRO A 126 18.92 -0.87 -6.80
N TYR A 127 17.83 -1.33 -7.42
CA TYR A 127 17.81 -1.98 -8.73
C TYR A 127 17.13 -1.13 -9.81
N GLU A 128 16.65 0.07 -9.47
CA GLU A 128 15.96 0.97 -10.39
C GLU A 128 16.91 2.10 -10.82
N HIS A 129 17.21 2.16 -12.12
CA HIS A 129 18.17 3.10 -12.70
C HIS A 129 17.56 4.03 -13.75
N ARG A 130 16.28 3.87 -14.08
CA ARG A 130 15.61 4.59 -15.18
C ARG A 130 14.59 5.59 -14.66
N THR A 131 13.94 5.28 -13.55
CA THR A 131 12.80 6.06 -13.06
C THR A 131 13.06 6.56 -11.64
N GLY A 132 13.08 7.89 -11.47
CA GLY A 132 13.12 8.51 -10.15
C GLY A 132 11.74 8.51 -9.48
N TRP A 133 11.71 8.86 -8.20
CA TRP A 133 10.47 8.98 -7.43
C TRP A 133 10.51 10.12 -6.43
N ILE A 134 9.33 10.67 -6.10
CA ILE A 134 9.15 11.67 -5.04
C ILE A 134 8.18 11.10 -4.00
N ILE A 135 8.57 11.19 -2.74
CA ILE A 135 7.72 10.85 -1.59
C ILE A 135 7.50 12.11 -0.77
N LEU A 136 6.23 12.49 -0.62
CA LEU A 136 5.79 13.52 0.32
C LEU A 136 5.63 12.87 1.70
N ALA A 137 6.17 13.51 2.74
CA ALA A 137 6.07 13.05 4.11
C ALA A 137 5.47 14.14 5.01
N THR A 138 4.54 13.78 5.88
CA THR A 138 3.96 14.70 6.88
C THR A 138 3.79 13.97 8.21
N ARG A 139 4.25 14.58 9.30
CA ARG A 139 4.07 14.04 10.65
C ARG A 139 2.84 14.64 11.30
N TYR A 140 1.94 13.79 11.80
CA TYR A 140 0.73 14.22 12.51
C TYR A 140 0.43 13.25 13.66
N ARG A 141 0.33 13.79 14.89
CA ARG A 141 0.12 13.02 16.14
C ARG A 141 1.03 11.80 16.27
N GLY A 142 2.33 12.04 16.16
CA GLY A 142 3.35 10.99 16.30
C GLY A 142 3.59 10.16 15.03
N THR A 143 2.57 9.91 14.20
CA THR A 143 2.65 9.09 12.99
C THR A 143 3.10 9.89 11.75
N VAL A 144 3.93 9.29 10.90
CA VAL A 144 4.40 9.86 9.63
C VAL A 144 3.59 9.27 8.46
N TYR A 145 2.93 10.14 7.72
CA TYR A 145 2.13 9.78 6.55
C TYR A 145 2.96 10.02 5.29
N LEU A 146 3.05 8.99 4.43
CA LEU A 146 3.80 9.06 3.18
C LEU A 146 2.87 8.92 1.98
N CYS A 147 3.05 9.81 0.99
CA CYS A 147 2.32 9.79 -0.27
C CYS A 147 3.30 9.92 -1.44
N ALA A 148 3.16 9.08 -2.46
CA ALA A 148 3.93 9.23 -3.69
C ALA A 148 3.43 10.44 -4.48
N LYS A 149 4.34 11.09 -5.21
CA LYS A 149 4.04 12.17 -6.15
C LYS A 149 4.64 11.81 -7.51
N ASP A 150 3.88 12.03 -8.57
CA ASP A 150 4.35 11.88 -9.95
C ASP A 150 5.54 12.83 -10.21
N THR A 151 6.58 12.27 -10.86
CA THR A 151 7.81 12.96 -11.28
C THR A 151 7.70 13.56 -12.68
#